data_AF-A0A1E5V5W0-F1
#
_entry.id   AF-A0A1E5V5W0-F1
#
_cell.length_a   1.000
_cell.length_b   1.000
_cell.length_c   1.000
_cell.angle_alpha   90.00
_cell.angle_beta   90.00
_cell.angle_gamma   90.00
#
_symmetry.space_group_name_H-M   'P 1'
#
loop_
_entity.id
_entity.type
_entity.pdbx_description
1 polymer ?
#
loop_
_entity_poly.entity_id
_entity_poly.type
_entity_poly.pdbx_seq_one_letter_code
_entity_poly.pdbx_strand_id
1 'polypeptide(L)' 'MAKDACCGQAPHNGLGLCTAASSLCGDRGKYVFWDPYHPTERANRIIVSQFVAGSLDYVSPMNLSTVFEMDARFA' A
#
# COMPACT_ATOMS: atom_id res chain seq x y z
N MET A 1 7.27 -7.38 12.99
CA MET A 1 6.91 -6.16 12.23
C MET A 1 7.76 -6.09 10.98
N ALA A 2 7.25 -5.54 9.88
CA ALA A 2 8.05 -5.35 8.66
C ALA A 2 9.17 -4.33 8.96
N LYS A 3 10.43 -4.78 8.85
CA LYS A 3 11.61 -3.97 9.19
C LYS A 3 12.40 -3.52 7.98
N ASP A 4 12.32 -4.25 6.87
CA ASP A 4 13.10 -4.00 5.66
C ASP A 4 12.20 -3.42 4.55
N ALA A 5 12.74 -2.47 3.78
CA ALA A 5 12.13 -1.99 2.53
C ALA A 5 12.65 -2.79 1.32
N CYS A 6 11.88 -2.82 0.23
CA CYS A 6 12.28 -3.55 -0.98
C CYS A 6 13.39 -2.84 -1.76
N CYS A 7 13.34 -1.51 -1.88
CA CYS A 7 14.29 -0.69 -2.59
C CYS A 7 14.91 0.33 -1.63
N GLY A 8 16.23 0.36 -1.55
CA GLY A 8 16.92 1.38 -0.76
C GLY A 8 18.39 1.08 -0.55
N GLN A 9 18.97 1.81 0.39
CA GLN A 9 20.38 1.74 0.73
C GLN A 9 20.54 1.66 2.25
N ALA A 10 21.74 1.26 2.68
CA ALA A 10 22.10 1.10 4.08
C ALA A 10 21.25 0.01 4.81
N PRO A 11 21.40 -0.19 6.13
CA PRO A 11 20.62 -1.19 6.87
C PRO A 11 19.12 -1.05 6.62
N HIS A 12 18.44 -2.19 6.48
CA HIS A 12 17.00 -2.28 6.24
C HIS A 12 16.50 -1.61 4.94
N ASN A 13 17.42 -1.25 4.02
CA ASN A 13 17.10 -0.40 2.88
C ASN A 13 16.44 0.93 3.30
N GLY A 14 16.76 1.41 4.51
CA GLY A 14 16.04 2.47 5.22
C GLY A 14 16.54 3.89 4.92
N LEU A 15 17.58 4.06 4.10
CA LEU A 15 18.23 5.36 3.90
C LEU A 15 18.22 5.81 2.44
N GLY A 16 17.89 7.09 2.26
CA GLY A 16 17.97 7.77 0.97
C GLY A 16 16.81 7.43 0.02
N LEU A 17 16.90 7.98 -1.20
CA LEU A 17 15.94 7.71 -2.26
C LEU A 17 16.21 6.34 -2.90
N CYS A 18 15.15 5.68 -3.35
CA CYS A 18 15.25 4.54 -4.27
C CYS A 18 15.75 5.05 -5.63
N THR A 19 16.99 4.69 -5.99
CA THR A 19 17.66 5.11 -7.24
C THR A 19 18.26 3.88 -7.94
N ALA A 20 18.85 4.07 -9.12
CA ALA A 20 19.54 2.99 -9.81
C ALA A 20 20.73 2.38 -9.04
N ALA A 21 21.27 3.10 -8.04
CA ALA A 21 22.34 2.61 -7.17
C ALA A 21 21.82 1.83 -5.94
N SER A 22 20.51 1.75 -5.75
CA SER A 22 19.89 1.08 -4.60
C SER A 22 19.89 -0.43 -4.74
N SER A 23 19.94 -1.13 -3.60
CA SER A 23 19.62 -2.55 -3.53
C SER A 23 18.14 -2.75 -3.76
N LEU A 24 17.79 -3.79 -4.52
CA LEU A 24 16.40 -4.15 -4.83
C LEU A 24 16.11 -5.57 -4.37
N CYS A 25 14.96 -5.78 -3.74
CA CYS A 25 14.50 -7.08 -3.30
C CYS A 25 14.09 -7.98 -4.50
N GLY A 26 14.20 -9.29 -4.34
CA GLY A 26 13.84 -10.25 -5.40
C GLY A 26 12.33 -10.40 -5.64
N ASP A 27 11.50 -10.08 -4.64
CA ASP A 27 10.04 -10.20 -4.73
C ASP A 27 9.33 -9.08 -3.95
N ARG A 28 8.84 -8.08 -4.70
CA ARG A 28 8.11 -6.91 -4.16
C ARG A 28 6.84 -7.31 -3.41
N GLY A 29 6.25 -8.46 -3.74
CA GLY A 29 5.03 -8.95 -3.12
C GLY A 29 5.24 -9.39 -1.67
N LYS A 30 6.46 -9.66 -1.22
CA LYS A 30 6.72 -10.09 0.17
C LYS A 30 6.97 -8.94 1.14
N TYR A 31 7.06 -7.71 0.64
CA TYR A 31 7.41 -6.54 1.42
C TYR A 31 6.18 -5.65 1.64
N VAL A 32 6.08 -5.07 2.84
CA VAL A 32 5.09 -4.03 3.13
C VAL A 32 5.54 -2.70 2.52
N PHE A 33 6.84 -2.39 2.62
CA PHE A 33 7.44 -1.13 2.18
C PHE A 33 8.19 -1.30 0.85
N TRP A 34 7.89 -0.42 -0.11
CA TRP A 34 8.67 -0.27 -1.34
C TRP A 34 10.00 0.39 -1.05
N ASP A 35 9.97 1.53 -0.37
CA ASP A 35 11.13 2.30 0.09
C ASP A 35 10.88 2.72 1.55
N PRO A 36 11.75 3.53 2.21
CA PRO A 36 11.56 3.90 3.61
C PRO A 36 10.25 4.64 3.94
N TYR A 37 9.52 5.11 2.93
CA TYR A 37 8.36 6.01 3.08
C TYR A 37 7.08 5.43 2.49
N HIS A 38 7.18 4.68 1.38
CA HIS A 38 6.02 4.26 0.59
C HIS A 38 5.74 2.76 0.73
N PRO A 39 4.46 2.35 0.80
CA PRO A 39 4.07 0.95 0.75
C PRO A 39 4.25 0.34 -0.65
N THR A 40 4.40 -0.99 -0.72
CA THR A 40 4.37 -1.72 -1.98
C THR A 40 2.97 -1.70 -2.59
N GLU A 41 2.88 -1.98 -3.90
CA GLU A 41 1.59 -2.14 -4.58
C GLU A 41 0.71 -3.21 -3.89
N ARG A 42 1.30 -4.33 -3.46
CA ARG A 42 0.55 -5.38 -2.74
C ARG A 42 -0.02 -4.86 -1.43
N ALA A 43 0.77 -4.13 -0.65
CA ALA A 43 0.29 -3.52 0.59
C ALA A 43 -0.86 -2.53 0.31
N ASN A 44 -0.73 -1.69 -0.72
CA ASN A 44 -1.79 -0.78 -1.15
C ASN A 44 -3.07 -1.53 -1.56
N ARG A 45 -2.98 -2.63 -2.31
CA ARG A 45 -4.17 -3.43 -2.67
C ARG A 45 -4.91 -3.96 -1.44
N ILE A 46 -4.19 -4.38 -0.40
CA ILE A 46 -4.80 -4.82 0.85
C ILE A 46 -5.50 -3.66 1.56
N ILE A 47 -4.83 -2.50 1.67
CA ILE A 47 -5.43 -1.30 2.28
C ILE A 47 -6.70 -0.88 1.53
N VAL A 48 -6.63 -0.77 0.20
CA VAL A 48 -7.77 -0.38 -0.64
C VAL A 48 -8.90 -1.40 -0.54
N SER A 49 -8.62 -2.70 -0.41
CA SER A 49 -9.67 -3.70 -0.24
C SER A 49 -10.53 -3.45 1.01
N GLN A 50 -9.92 -2.94 2.10
CA GLN A 50 -10.67 -2.54 3.30
C GLN A 50 -11.51 -1.28 3.05
N PHE A 51 -11.01 -0.32 2.29
CA PHE A 51 -11.78 0.89 1.97
C PHE A 51 -12.97 0.61 1.04
N VAL A 52 -12.79 -0.32 0.11
CA VAL A 52 -13.81 -0.67 -0.89
C VAL A 52 -14.90 -1.55 -0.28
N ALA A 53 -14.53 -2.59 0.48
CA ALA A 53 -15.48 -3.62 0.92
C ALA A 53 -15.31 -4.03 2.38
N GLY A 54 -14.44 -3.38 3.15
CA GLY A 54 -14.20 -3.69 4.56
C GLY A 54 -15.28 -3.15 5.50
N SER A 55 -15.02 -3.31 6.81
CA SER A 55 -15.89 -2.78 7.86
C SER A 55 -15.87 -1.24 7.90
N LEU A 56 -16.88 -0.68 8.57
CA LEU A 56 -17.01 0.77 8.74
C LEU A 56 -15.98 1.36 9.73
N ASP A 57 -15.10 0.53 10.31
CA ASP A 57 -13.99 0.99 11.15
C ASP A 57 -12.92 1.72 10.33
N TYR A 58 -12.81 1.43 9.02
CA TYR A 58 -11.81 2.02 8.14
C TYR A 58 -12.33 3.21 7.32
N VAL A 59 -13.56 3.09 6.80
CA VAL A 59 -14.23 4.14 6.02
C VAL A 59 -15.69 4.19 6.47
N SER A 60 -16.11 5.35 6.97
CA SER A 60 -17.42 5.59 7.58
C SER A 60 -18.02 6.87 6.98
N PRO A 61 -19.35 6.95 6.79
CA PRO A 61 -20.42 6.05 7.27
C PRO A 61 -20.72 4.84 6.37
N MET A 62 -20.10 4.75 5.20
CA MET A 62 -20.28 3.64 4.25
C MET A 62 -18.97 3.42 3.50
N ASN A 63 -18.72 2.20 3.01
CA ASN A 63 -17.54 1.91 2.21
C ASN A 63 -17.71 2.38 0.75
N LEU A 64 -16.62 2.34 -0.02
CA LEU A 64 -16.65 2.88 -1.38
C LEU A 64 -17.55 2.07 -2.33
N SER A 65 -17.77 0.77 -2.08
CA SER A 65 -18.72 0.00 -2.89
C SER A 65 -20.13 0.59 -2.79
N THR A 66 -20.58 0.93 -1.58
CA THR A 66 -21.87 1.61 -1.39
C THR A 66 -21.90 2.98 -2.08
N VAL A 67 -20.81 3.75 -2.00
CA VAL A 67 -20.73 5.06 -2.68
C VAL A 67 -20.88 4.90 -4.19
N PHE A 68 -20.18 3.94 -4.80
CA PHE A 68 -20.27 3.68 -6.24
C PHE A 68 -21.67 3.19 -6.65
N GLU A 69 -22.32 2.36 -5.84
CA GLU A 69 -23.69 1.94 -6.08
C GLU A 69 -24.69 3.10 -5.99
N MET A 70 -24.45 4.06 -5.09
CA MET A 70 -25.27 5.27 -5.00
C MET A 70 -25.08 6.16 -6.21
N ASP A 71 -23.83 6.42 -6.63
CA ASP A 71 -23.51 7.21 -7.81
C ASP A 71 -24.15 6.63 -9.08
N ALA A 72 -24.05 5.30 -9.26
CA ALA A 72 -24.66 4.61 -10.40
C ALA A 72 -26.20 4.68 -10.44
N ARG A 73 -26.88 5.02 -9.34
CA ARG A 73 -28.34 5.25 -9.31
C ARG A 73 -28.73 6.68 -9.73
N PHE A 74 -27.76 7.60 -9.75
CA PHE A 74 -27.96 9.00 -10.14
C PHE A 74 -27.41 9.33 -11.53
N ALA A 75 -26.65 8.41 -12.14
CA ALA A 75 -26.30 8.42 -13.57
C ALA A 75 -27.45 7.91 -14.44
#